data_AF-A0A165Z9Z1-F1
#
_entry.id   AF-A0A165Z9Z1-F1
#
_cell.length_a   1.000
_cell.length_b   1.000
_cell.length_c   1.000
_cell.angle_alpha   90.00
_cell.angle_beta   90.00
_cell.angle_gamma   90.00
#
_symmetry.space_group_name_H-M   'P 1'
#
loop_
_entity.id
_entity.type
_entity.pdbx_description
1 polymer ?
#
loop_
_entity_poly.entity_id
_entity_poly.type
_entity_poly.pdbx_seq_one_letter_code
_entity_poly.pdbx_strand_id
1 'polypeptide(L)'
;MNTRATLEMYAKLRLASDLHCAVTPSPAHSSECQDRITALSEWLDPVSNRSVPSITSITMSHLNRHNGPPMRVGQATQQHRIDDYSAPIMRNPVAAVEKLRKLHDGSPAGERNEELSRWADRLNVALWQCDDLVEEDGWRKFIGADVTNICLDIITRAGFWQRDAILRYALLDSTSTIVQYATRCNDPDTTSVLLSRATALWRSVWENRSRGSFSSLRTQQDIAANSPEEIVRLLSAYGSLYYTHHCKDPPPDTYMPHVGLHAWMVYGDSSPVNVIALSVSCLLTLGHKCTNDLYREVIMSPSGVSAEAAVLRINREFARIKVPGTLITFTSIYMSIVHFPDILPAIGRHSLVREASAAMNRIHHGPGTVQEKTSCFSVVMAFLDSYASSARDQLASASLPPQSVGLRGEDVLDIFANGVGLLAEKGGTGFNDTDALLCVTLSRFMNDWSRFYVERQALEEAQERRPRHERVFRESMRSRARAVWWPSLRGAQNTKYLNGHKNIPQMARLTDTWASFGRALGLDASKEQARHEKATLGRCAWRDCQYHKKAADTVLLSCKGCGEVRYCGRVCQKHDWSKGGHKARCGRRLK
;
A
#
# COMPACT_ATOMS: atom_id res chain seq x y z
N MET A 1 -15.94 -6.41 1.99
CA MET A 1 -16.90 -5.29 1.91
C MET A 1 -16.30 -3.92 2.27
N ASN A 2 -15.11 -3.81 2.91
CA ASN A 2 -14.57 -2.52 3.40
C ASN A 2 -13.58 -1.72 2.53
N THR A 3 -13.16 -2.23 1.38
CA THR A 3 -12.40 -1.42 0.41
C THR A 3 -13.26 -0.23 -0.07
N ARG A 4 -14.59 -0.41 -0.16
CA ARG A 4 -15.51 0.61 -0.65
C ARG A 4 -15.56 1.87 0.22
N ALA A 5 -15.68 1.75 1.55
CA ALA A 5 -15.77 2.92 2.45
C ALA A 5 -14.47 3.73 2.48
N THR A 6 -13.32 3.03 2.49
CA THR A 6 -11.99 3.66 2.44
C THR A 6 -11.77 4.37 1.10
N LEU A 7 -12.19 3.74 -0.01
CA LEU A 7 -12.08 4.32 -1.36
C LEU A 7 -13.07 5.45 -1.63
N GLU A 8 -14.31 5.35 -1.11
CA GLU A 8 -15.29 6.43 -1.16
C GLU A 8 -14.84 7.62 -0.32
N MET A 9 -14.23 7.38 0.85
CA MET A 9 -13.59 8.42 1.64
C MET A 9 -12.46 9.10 0.86
N TYR A 10 -11.56 8.34 0.22
CA TYR A 10 -10.46 8.92 -0.57
C TYR A 10 -10.93 9.67 -1.81
N ALA A 11 -11.96 9.18 -2.50
CA ALA A 11 -12.57 9.88 -3.62
C ALA A 11 -13.22 11.19 -3.17
N LYS A 12 -13.93 11.18 -2.03
CA LYS A 12 -14.56 12.38 -1.44
C LYS A 12 -13.53 13.38 -0.92
N LEU A 13 -12.45 12.93 -0.28
CA LEU A 13 -11.38 13.78 0.24
C LEU A 13 -10.61 14.48 -0.88
N ARG A 14 -10.35 13.80 -2.01
CA ARG A 14 -9.70 14.42 -3.18
C ARG A 14 -10.62 15.41 -3.89
N LEU A 15 -11.90 15.08 -4.05
CA LEU A 15 -12.91 16.02 -4.55
C LEU A 15 -13.03 17.26 -3.64
N ALA A 16 -12.95 17.08 -2.32
CA ALA A 16 -12.98 18.17 -1.35
C ALA A 16 -11.67 18.98 -1.29
N SER A 17 -10.50 18.38 -1.52
CA SER A 17 -9.24 19.15 -1.59
C SER A 17 -9.18 20.04 -2.83
N ASP A 18 -9.72 19.56 -3.96
CA ASP A 18 -9.83 20.31 -5.20
C ASP A 18 -10.95 21.39 -5.14
N LEU A 19 -11.86 21.28 -4.16
CA LEU A 19 -12.93 22.23 -3.87
C LEU A 19 -12.74 22.86 -2.47
N HIS A 20 -11.77 23.77 -2.31
CA HIS A 20 -11.64 24.53 -1.06
C HIS A 20 -12.86 25.45 -0.83
N CYS A 21 -13.75 25.11 0.12
CA CYS A 21 -14.16 25.95 1.26
C CYS A 21 -15.26 25.32 2.14
N ALA A 22 -14.98 25.28 3.45
CA ALA A 22 -15.90 25.35 4.61
C ALA A 22 -17.17 24.48 4.64
N VAL A 23 -17.10 23.36 5.37
CA VAL A 23 -18.27 22.76 6.03
C VAL A 23 -17.89 22.42 7.48
N THR A 24 -18.64 22.96 8.44
CA THR A 24 -18.55 22.62 9.87
C THR A 24 -19.35 21.34 10.17
N PRO A 25 -18.91 20.45 11.07
CA PRO A 25 -19.60 19.18 11.31
C PRO A 25 -20.84 19.35 12.23
N SER A 26 -21.89 18.57 11.94
CA SER A 26 -23.14 18.45 12.72
C SER A 26 -23.06 17.27 13.72
N PRO A 27 -23.83 17.26 14.83
CA PRO A 27 -23.77 16.24 15.88
C PRO A 27 -24.27 14.82 15.50
N ALA A 28 -24.79 14.61 14.28
CA ALA A 28 -25.31 13.30 13.84
C ALA A 28 -24.22 12.26 13.47
N HIS A 29 -22.94 12.55 13.74
CA HIS A 29 -21.81 11.73 13.28
C HIS A 29 -21.40 10.55 14.20
N SER A 30 -22.01 10.37 15.39
CA SER A 30 -21.52 9.35 16.32
C SER A 30 -21.83 7.91 15.89
N SER A 31 -23.01 7.63 15.34
CA SER A 31 -23.36 6.28 14.87
C SER A 31 -22.57 5.90 13.60
N GLU A 32 -22.36 6.85 12.70
CA GLU A 32 -21.56 6.64 11.48
C GLU A 32 -20.07 6.47 11.80
N CYS A 33 -19.50 7.18 12.80
CA CYS A 33 -18.13 6.91 13.24
C CYS A 33 -18.03 5.51 13.89
N GLN A 34 -19.02 5.07 14.66
CA GLN A 34 -19.04 3.73 15.28
C GLN A 34 -19.10 2.60 14.23
N ASP A 35 -19.93 2.74 13.20
CA ASP A 35 -19.99 1.78 12.09
C ASP A 35 -18.66 1.71 11.32
N ARG A 36 -17.97 2.85 11.16
CA ARG A 36 -16.65 2.93 10.52
C ARG A 36 -15.54 2.33 11.39
N ILE A 37 -15.62 2.47 12.72
CA ILE A 37 -14.69 1.85 13.68
C ILE A 37 -14.83 0.31 13.65
N THR A 38 -16.06 -0.20 13.72
CA THR A 38 -16.34 -1.65 13.63
C THR A 38 -15.82 -2.23 12.32
N ALA A 39 -16.10 -1.54 11.21
CA ALA A 39 -15.60 -1.87 9.88
C ALA A 39 -14.05 -1.88 9.77
N LEU A 40 -13.37 -0.92 10.40
CA LEU A 40 -11.92 -0.84 10.41
C LEU A 40 -11.31 -1.98 11.25
N SER A 41 -11.92 -2.30 12.40
CA SER A 41 -11.56 -3.44 13.24
C SER A 41 -11.69 -4.76 12.46
N GLU A 42 -12.82 -4.97 11.75
CA GLU A 42 -13.04 -6.12 10.89
C GLU A 42 -12.06 -6.21 9.70
N TRP A 43 -11.48 -5.08 9.26
CA TRP A 43 -10.46 -5.06 8.21
C TRP A 43 -9.06 -5.37 8.74
N LEU A 44 -8.75 -4.97 9.99
CA LEU A 44 -7.51 -5.31 10.67
C LEU A 44 -7.51 -6.78 11.18
N ASP A 45 -8.68 -7.33 11.50
CA ASP A 45 -8.83 -8.70 12.02
C ASP A 45 -8.35 -9.84 11.09
N PRO A 46 -8.55 -9.85 9.77
CA PRO A 46 -8.03 -10.92 8.92
C PRO A 46 -6.50 -10.85 8.72
N VAL A 47 -5.84 -9.76 9.15
CA VAL A 47 -4.38 -9.66 9.24
C VAL A 47 -3.87 -10.19 10.59
N SER A 48 -4.65 -10.07 11.68
CA SER A 48 -4.34 -10.68 12.97
C SER A 48 -4.71 -12.18 13.04
N ASN A 49 -5.76 -12.64 12.35
CA ASN A 49 -6.22 -14.04 12.41
C ASN A 49 -5.51 -15.03 11.46
N ARG A 50 -4.46 -14.62 10.74
CA ARG A 50 -3.56 -15.58 10.06
C ARG A 50 -2.50 -16.05 11.06
N SER A 51 -2.83 -17.12 11.78
CA SER A 51 -1.90 -17.89 12.64
C SER A 51 -0.85 -17.01 13.33
N VAL A 52 -1.29 -16.16 14.26
CA VAL A 52 -0.37 -15.70 15.31
C VAL A 52 0.25 -16.97 15.89
N PRO A 53 1.58 -17.05 16.05
CA PRO A 53 2.20 -18.19 16.72
C PRO A 53 1.46 -18.43 18.03
N SER A 54 1.19 -19.69 18.39
CA SER A 54 0.52 -19.97 19.66
C SER A 54 1.25 -19.27 20.81
N ILE A 55 0.52 -18.86 21.85
CA ILE A 55 1.05 -18.23 23.08
C ILE A 55 2.31 -18.95 23.57
N THR A 56 2.31 -20.28 23.49
CA THR A 56 3.45 -21.12 23.83
C THR A 56 4.70 -20.78 23.04
N SER A 57 4.57 -20.47 21.75
CA SER A 57 5.66 -20.12 20.86
C SER A 57 6.28 -18.78 21.27
N ILE A 58 5.50 -17.69 21.37
CA ILE A 58 6.05 -16.34 21.66
C ILE A 58 6.75 -16.34 23.03
N THR A 59 6.08 -16.88 24.05
CA THR A 59 6.63 -16.98 25.41
C THR A 59 7.82 -17.95 25.51
N MET A 60 7.90 -18.97 24.65
CA MET A 60 9.11 -19.81 24.52
C MET A 60 10.32 -19.01 24.03
N SER A 61 10.13 -18.06 23.11
CA SER A 61 11.23 -17.20 22.66
C SER A 61 11.78 -16.37 23.82
N HIS A 62 10.92 -15.89 24.72
CA HIS A 62 11.29 -15.12 25.92
C HIS A 62 12.09 -15.95 26.92
N LEU A 63 11.60 -17.14 27.29
CA LEU A 63 12.28 -18.03 28.23
C LEU A 63 13.61 -18.56 27.67
N ASN A 64 13.70 -18.80 26.36
CA ASN A 64 14.92 -19.28 25.70
C ASN A 64 15.99 -18.18 25.55
N ARG A 65 15.62 -16.89 25.53
CA ARG A 65 16.60 -15.77 25.55
C ARG A 65 17.46 -15.78 26.82
N HIS A 66 16.97 -16.36 27.92
CA HIS A 66 17.66 -16.38 29.21
C HIS A 66 18.32 -17.72 29.56
N ASN A 67 17.88 -18.84 28.96
CA ASN A 67 18.19 -20.19 29.49
C ASN A 67 19.01 -21.11 28.56
N GLY A 68 19.68 -20.58 27.52
CA GLY A 68 20.51 -21.39 26.63
C GLY A 68 19.70 -22.21 25.59
N PRO A 69 20.32 -23.18 24.88
CA PRO A 69 19.70 -23.86 23.74
C PRO A 69 18.40 -24.59 24.11
N PRO A 70 17.41 -24.62 23.20
CA PRO A 70 16.06 -25.07 23.51
C PRO A 70 16.03 -26.55 23.91
N MET A 71 15.79 -26.82 25.19
CA MET A 71 15.39 -28.15 25.65
C MET A 71 13.94 -28.40 25.23
N ARG A 72 13.67 -29.54 24.62
CA ARG A 72 12.30 -30.01 24.33
C ARG A 72 11.58 -30.36 25.64
N VAL A 73 10.91 -29.39 26.23
CA VAL A 73 10.04 -29.56 27.39
C VAL A 73 8.58 -29.58 26.90
N GLY A 74 7.71 -30.38 27.50
CA GLY A 74 6.29 -30.45 27.13
C GLY A 74 5.52 -29.16 27.44
N GLN A 75 4.47 -28.86 26.67
CA GLN A 75 3.68 -27.62 26.76
C GLN A 75 3.11 -27.34 28.16
N ALA A 76 2.66 -28.37 28.90
CA ALA A 76 2.12 -28.21 30.26
C ALA A 76 3.18 -27.76 31.27
N THR A 77 4.38 -28.33 31.20
CA THR A 77 5.51 -27.93 32.05
C THR A 77 6.01 -26.51 31.70
N GLN A 78 5.82 -26.08 30.46
CA GLN A 78 6.15 -24.73 30.02
C GLN A 78 5.13 -23.70 30.53
N GLN A 79 3.82 -24.01 30.49
CA GLN A 79 2.79 -23.14 31.06
C GLN A 79 3.02 -22.92 32.56
N HIS A 80 3.27 -23.99 33.32
CA HIS A 80 3.57 -23.88 34.76
C HIS A 80 4.77 -22.96 35.05
N ARG A 81 5.81 -22.99 34.20
CA ARG A 81 6.97 -22.10 34.36
C ARG A 81 6.62 -20.64 34.07
N ILE A 82 5.72 -20.38 33.13
CA ILE A 82 5.24 -19.03 32.82
C ILE A 82 4.42 -18.51 34.00
N ASP A 83 3.53 -19.34 34.53
CA ASP A 83 2.70 -18.99 35.69
C ASP A 83 3.58 -18.71 36.91
N ASP A 84 4.60 -19.52 37.20
CA ASP A 84 5.55 -19.24 38.29
C ASP A 84 6.34 -17.95 38.08
N TYR A 85 6.65 -17.61 36.82
CA TYR A 85 7.45 -16.45 36.44
C TYR A 85 6.66 -15.13 36.59
N SER A 86 5.38 -15.11 36.21
CA SER A 86 4.51 -13.94 36.24
C SER A 86 3.61 -13.85 37.48
N ALA A 87 3.34 -14.96 38.18
CA ALA A 87 2.45 -15.00 39.34
C ALA A 87 2.78 -13.97 40.44
N PRO A 88 4.06 -13.68 40.76
CA PRO A 88 4.37 -12.61 41.73
C PRO A 88 3.87 -11.24 41.28
N ILE A 89 3.92 -10.94 39.98
CA ILE A 89 3.44 -9.68 39.41
C ILE A 89 1.92 -9.65 39.39
N MET A 90 1.28 -10.75 38.95
CA MET A 90 -0.17 -10.87 38.89
C MET A 90 -0.84 -10.79 40.27
N ARG A 91 -0.19 -11.30 41.32
CA ARG A 91 -0.70 -11.26 42.70
C ARG A 91 -0.67 -9.86 43.31
N ASN A 92 0.31 -9.03 42.96
CA ASN A 92 0.43 -7.67 43.47
C ASN A 92 0.99 -6.69 42.41
N PRO A 93 0.15 -6.25 41.46
CA PRO A 93 0.56 -5.33 40.39
C PRO A 93 1.16 -4.02 40.92
N VAL A 94 0.64 -3.49 42.03
CA VAL A 94 1.12 -2.23 42.65
C VAL A 94 2.58 -2.38 43.09
N ALA A 95 2.90 -3.41 43.88
CA ALA A 95 4.28 -3.66 44.32
C ALA A 95 5.21 -3.95 43.13
N ALA A 96 4.70 -4.59 42.08
CA ALA A 96 5.48 -4.89 40.89
C ALA A 96 5.83 -3.63 40.07
N VAL A 97 4.88 -2.72 39.88
CA VAL A 97 5.11 -1.43 39.22
C VAL A 97 6.03 -0.54 40.06
N GLU A 98 5.84 -0.49 41.39
CA GLU A 98 6.76 0.23 42.28
C GLU A 98 8.19 -0.30 42.20
N LYS A 99 8.36 -1.64 42.12
CA LYS A 99 9.68 -2.23 41.94
C LYS A 99 10.29 -1.82 40.60
N LEU A 100 9.51 -1.82 39.52
CA LEU A 100 9.99 -1.35 38.20
C LEU A 100 10.44 0.11 38.27
N ARG A 101 9.67 0.97 38.95
CA ARG A 101 9.98 2.39 39.16
C ARG A 101 11.29 2.57 39.93
N LYS A 102 11.46 1.88 41.07
CA LYS A 102 12.71 1.90 41.85
C LYS A 102 13.93 1.46 41.02
N LEU A 103 13.79 0.39 40.24
CA LEU A 103 14.85 -0.09 39.35
C LEU A 103 15.17 0.93 38.25
N HIS A 104 14.15 1.59 37.69
CA HIS A 104 14.34 2.65 36.72
C HIS A 104 15.09 3.85 37.31
N ASP A 105 14.61 4.37 38.44
CA ASP A 105 15.17 5.56 39.09
C ASP A 105 16.62 5.33 39.53
N GLY A 106 16.94 4.13 40.01
CA GLY A 106 18.30 3.74 40.39
C GLY A 106 19.25 3.42 39.23
N SER A 107 18.77 3.32 37.99
CA SER A 107 19.61 3.01 36.83
C SER A 107 20.14 4.28 36.17
N PRO A 108 21.46 4.48 35.98
CA PRO A 108 21.97 5.63 35.22
C PRO A 108 21.51 5.65 33.76
N ALA A 109 21.44 6.83 33.15
CA ALA A 109 21.02 6.98 31.76
C ALA A 109 21.99 6.28 30.81
N GLY A 110 21.49 5.40 29.94
CA GLY A 110 22.31 4.64 28.98
C GLY A 110 23.06 3.44 29.55
N GLU A 111 23.16 3.28 30.88
CA GLU A 111 23.78 2.11 31.49
C GLU A 111 22.86 0.89 31.47
N ARG A 112 23.47 -0.30 31.33
CA ARG A 112 22.77 -1.58 31.34
C ARG A 112 22.41 -1.96 32.78
N ASN A 113 21.13 -2.20 33.04
CA ASN A 113 20.65 -2.78 34.30
C ASN A 113 19.93 -4.09 34.00
N GLU A 114 20.58 -5.21 34.34
CA GLU A 114 20.01 -6.54 34.08
C GLU A 114 18.78 -6.84 34.91
N GLU A 115 18.69 -6.35 36.15
CA GLU A 115 17.52 -6.57 36.99
C GLU A 115 16.30 -5.83 36.43
N LEU A 116 16.48 -4.58 35.99
CA LEU A 116 15.45 -3.80 35.29
C LEU A 116 14.94 -4.54 34.05
N SER A 117 15.86 -5.11 33.26
CA SER A 117 15.54 -5.83 32.03
C SER A 117 14.73 -7.10 32.30
N ARG A 118 15.17 -7.92 33.27
CA ARG A 118 14.44 -9.12 33.69
C ARG A 118 13.07 -8.78 34.28
N TRP A 119 12.97 -7.68 35.03
CA TRP A 119 11.71 -7.26 35.63
C TRP A 119 10.72 -6.74 34.59
N ALA A 120 11.19 -5.96 33.61
CA ALA A 120 10.38 -5.53 32.48
C ALA A 120 9.87 -6.72 31.64
N ASP A 121 10.71 -7.73 31.40
CA ASP A 121 10.30 -8.96 30.70
C ASP A 121 9.22 -9.74 31.48
N ARG A 122 9.36 -9.89 32.82
CA ARG A 122 8.31 -10.48 33.66
C ARG A 122 7.00 -9.71 33.58
N LEU A 123 7.07 -8.38 33.66
CA LEU A 123 5.89 -7.53 33.55
C LEU A 123 5.22 -7.72 32.19
N ASN A 124 5.99 -7.79 31.11
CA ASN A 124 5.46 -8.05 29.78
C ASN A 124 4.69 -9.37 29.73
N VAL A 125 5.29 -10.46 30.23
CA VAL A 125 4.62 -11.77 30.28
C VAL A 125 3.32 -11.71 31.09
N ALA A 126 3.29 -10.98 32.21
CA ALA A 126 2.09 -10.81 33.02
C ALA A 126 0.98 -10.02 32.28
N LEU A 127 1.34 -8.95 31.57
CA LEU A 127 0.38 -8.16 30.78
C LEU A 127 -0.23 -8.96 29.63
N TRP A 128 0.57 -9.81 28.96
CA TRP A 128 0.07 -10.74 27.94
C TRP A 128 -0.95 -11.74 28.51
N GLN A 129 -0.70 -12.28 29.70
CA GLN A 129 -1.68 -13.17 30.36
C GLN A 129 -3.00 -12.46 30.66
N CYS A 130 -2.98 -11.17 30.99
CA CYS A 130 -4.20 -10.39 31.15
C CYS A 130 -4.98 -10.22 29.83
N ASP A 131 -4.30 -10.18 28.69
CA ASP A 131 -4.96 -10.03 27.40
C ASP A 131 -5.71 -11.31 26.99
N ASP A 132 -5.10 -12.48 27.21
CA ASP A 132 -5.67 -13.78 26.86
C ASP A 132 -6.88 -14.18 27.74
N LEU A 133 -6.86 -13.80 29.02
CA LEU A 133 -7.87 -14.24 29.98
C LEU A 133 -9.17 -13.42 29.94
N VAL A 134 -9.23 -12.32 29.17
CA VAL A 134 -10.37 -11.38 29.14
C VAL A 134 -10.78 -10.93 30.57
N GLU A 135 -9.84 -10.96 31.52
CA GLU A 135 -10.09 -10.52 32.88
C GLU A 135 -9.87 -9.02 32.97
N GLU A 136 -10.94 -8.23 32.76
CA GLU A 136 -10.92 -6.77 32.92
C GLU A 136 -10.32 -6.34 34.27
N ASP A 137 -10.52 -7.15 35.32
CA ASP A 137 -10.01 -6.90 36.67
C ASP A 137 -8.48 -6.96 36.74
N GLY A 138 -7.83 -7.80 35.93
CA GLY A 138 -6.37 -7.86 35.85
C GLY A 138 -5.80 -6.54 35.32
N TRP A 139 -6.35 -6.08 34.19
CA TRP A 139 -5.97 -4.81 33.57
C TRP A 139 -6.21 -3.62 34.50
N ARG A 140 -7.39 -3.52 35.13
CA ARG A 140 -7.70 -2.44 36.08
C ARG A 140 -6.68 -2.34 37.22
N LYS A 141 -6.18 -3.48 37.72
CA LYS A 141 -5.13 -3.48 38.76
C LYS A 141 -3.80 -2.93 38.25
N PHE A 142 -3.39 -3.27 37.02
CA PHE A 142 -2.16 -2.73 36.44
C PHE A 142 -2.28 -1.24 36.08
N ILE A 143 -3.41 -0.83 35.52
CA ILE A 143 -3.69 0.58 35.21
C ILE A 143 -3.75 1.39 36.51
N GLY A 144 -4.46 0.91 37.53
CA GLY A 144 -4.49 1.53 38.86
C GLY A 144 -3.14 1.53 39.59
N ALA A 145 -2.24 0.60 39.24
CA ALA A 145 -0.85 0.58 39.69
C ALA A 145 0.08 1.52 38.88
N ASP A 146 -0.46 2.28 37.93
CA ASP A 146 0.27 3.25 37.12
C ASP A 146 1.29 2.63 36.14
N VAL A 147 0.98 1.43 35.61
CA VAL A 147 1.83 0.74 34.63
C VAL A 147 2.06 1.56 33.35
N THR A 148 1.05 2.34 32.94
CA THR A 148 1.08 3.14 31.71
C THR A 148 2.14 4.23 31.80
N ASN A 149 2.17 5.01 32.88
CA ASN A 149 3.14 6.09 33.02
C ASN A 149 4.56 5.56 33.15
N ILE A 150 4.79 4.51 33.96
CA ILE A 150 6.16 4.00 34.12
C ILE A 150 6.72 3.45 32.80
N CYS A 151 5.93 2.77 31.97
CA CYS A 151 6.39 2.30 30.66
C CYS A 151 6.79 3.47 29.75
N LEU A 152 5.94 4.50 29.69
CA LEU A 152 6.21 5.69 28.89
C LEU A 152 7.40 6.50 29.42
N ASP A 153 7.56 6.61 30.74
CA ASP A 153 8.72 7.26 31.37
C ASP A 153 10.02 6.56 30.98
N ILE A 154 10.04 5.21 31.03
CA ILE A 154 11.24 4.47 30.68
C ILE A 154 11.58 4.64 29.19
N ILE A 155 10.59 4.55 28.28
CA ILE A 155 10.82 4.67 26.84
C ILE A 155 11.26 6.08 26.44
N THR A 156 10.68 7.11 27.08
CA THR A 156 11.00 8.52 26.77
C THR A 156 12.30 9.00 27.41
N ARG A 157 12.88 8.24 28.34
CA ARG A 157 14.14 8.62 29.00
C ARG A 157 15.33 8.63 28.04
N ALA A 158 16.18 9.65 28.20
CA ALA A 158 17.47 9.71 27.53
C ALA A 158 18.31 8.46 27.82
N GLY A 159 18.89 7.86 26.77
CA GLY A 159 19.67 6.63 26.91
C GLY A 159 18.89 5.34 26.67
N PHE A 160 17.55 5.35 26.66
CA PHE A 160 16.73 4.13 26.50
C PHE A 160 17.09 3.35 25.23
N TRP A 161 17.23 4.05 24.10
CA TRP A 161 17.50 3.43 22.80
C TRP A 161 18.88 2.80 22.68
N GLN A 162 19.81 3.15 23.58
CA GLN A 162 21.16 2.58 23.67
C GLN A 162 21.20 1.35 24.61
N ARG A 163 20.12 1.07 25.35
CA ARG A 163 20.05 -0.08 26.25
C ARG A 163 19.88 -1.40 25.50
N ASP A 164 19.99 -2.50 26.25
CA ASP A 164 19.91 -3.84 25.71
C ASP A 164 18.57 -4.10 25.01
N ALA A 165 18.59 -5.01 24.03
CA ALA A 165 17.44 -5.33 23.21
C ALA A 165 16.30 -5.99 23.99
N ILE A 166 16.57 -6.63 25.15
CA ILE A 166 15.56 -7.31 25.96
C ILE A 166 14.68 -6.27 26.65
N LEU A 167 15.28 -5.29 27.31
CA LEU A 167 14.54 -4.19 27.92
C LEU A 167 13.71 -3.41 26.87
N ARG A 168 14.31 -3.11 25.71
CA ARG A 168 13.62 -2.40 24.63
C ARG A 168 12.43 -3.20 24.10
N TYR A 169 12.62 -4.49 23.82
CA TYR A 169 11.55 -5.38 23.39
C TYR A 169 10.41 -5.39 24.42
N ALA A 170 10.73 -5.71 25.69
CA ALA A 170 9.72 -5.91 26.72
C ALA A 170 8.84 -4.67 26.93
N LEU A 171 9.45 -3.47 26.96
CA LEU A 171 8.71 -2.24 27.18
C LEU A 171 7.89 -1.78 25.97
N LEU A 172 8.42 -1.93 24.74
CA LEU A 172 7.65 -1.61 23.53
C LEU A 172 6.45 -2.53 23.36
N ASP A 173 6.63 -3.82 23.64
CA ASP A 173 5.57 -4.82 23.56
C ASP A 173 4.53 -4.60 24.66
N SER A 174 4.94 -4.44 25.93
CA SER A 174 4.03 -4.09 27.04
C SER A 174 3.22 -2.83 26.77
N THR A 175 3.85 -1.79 26.23
CA THR A 175 3.15 -0.55 25.88
C THR A 175 2.17 -0.77 24.73
N SER A 176 2.51 -1.62 23.76
CA SER A 176 1.60 -1.99 22.67
C SER A 176 0.35 -2.68 23.22
N THR A 177 0.51 -3.61 24.16
CA THR A 177 -0.61 -4.33 24.81
C THR A 177 -1.48 -3.37 25.61
N ILE A 178 -0.90 -2.42 26.35
CA ILE A 178 -1.66 -1.37 27.08
C ILE A 178 -2.49 -0.51 26.10
N VAL A 179 -1.91 -0.11 24.97
CA VAL A 179 -2.60 0.70 23.95
C VAL A 179 -3.75 -0.09 23.31
N GLN A 180 -3.55 -1.38 23.03
CA GLN A 180 -4.58 -2.26 22.50
C GLN A 180 -5.72 -2.46 23.49
N TYR A 181 -5.41 -2.66 24.78
CA TYR A 181 -6.41 -2.71 25.85
C TYR A 181 -7.25 -1.43 25.88
N ALA A 182 -6.60 -0.26 25.93
CA ALA A 182 -7.29 1.03 25.95
C ALA A 182 -8.23 1.21 24.74
N THR A 183 -7.77 0.78 23.56
CA THR A 183 -8.56 0.84 22.32
C THR A 183 -9.76 -0.13 22.36
N ARG A 184 -9.53 -1.39 22.76
CA ARG A 184 -10.56 -2.46 22.76
C ARG A 184 -11.64 -2.21 23.81
N CYS A 185 -11.23 -1.81 25.01
CA CYS A 185 -12.15 -1.57 26.14
C CYS A 185 -12.70 -0.14 26.15
N ASN A 186 -12.26 0.72 25.22
CA ASN A 186 -12.63 2.13 25.15
C ASN A 186 -12.43 2.84 26.51
N ASP A 187 -11.30 2.56 27.18
CA ASP A 187 -11.02 3.07 28.51
C ASP A 187 -10.56 4.53 28.43
N PRO A 188 -11.39 5.51 28.85
CA PRO A 188 -11.12 6.93 28.62
C PRO A 188 -9.91 7.43 29.42
N ASP A 189 -9.69 6.89 30.61
CA ASP A 189 -8.62 7.34 31.51
C ASP A 189 -7.25 6.93 30.93
N THR A 190 -7.09 5.65 30.58
CA THR A 190 -5.85 5.17 29.93
C THR A 190 -5.66 5.83 28.56
N THR A 191 -6.72 6.00 27.77
CA THR A 191 -6.66 6.68 26.47
C THR A 191 -6.14 8.11 26.61
N SER A 192 -6.64 8.88 27.58
CA SER A 192 -6.20 10.24 27.86
C SER A 192 -4.71 10.31 28.22
N VAL A 193 -4.24 9.40 29.09
CA VAL A 193 -2.82 9.30 29.46
C VAL A 193 -1.94 8.96 28.25
N LEU A 194 -2.33 7.95 27.46
CA LEU A 194 -1.57 7.52 26.28
C LEU A 194 -1.47 8.63 25.22
N LEU A 195 -2.59 9.29 24.91
CA LEU A 195 -2.65 10.34 23.88
C LEU A 195 -1.97 11.64 24.30
N SER A 196 -2.11 12.05 25.58
CA SER A 196 -1.43 13.25 26.09
C SER A 196 0.11 13.13 26.05
N ARG A 197 0.64 11.89 26.06
CA ARG A 197 2.07 11.59 26.00
C ARG A 197 2.57 11.13 24.63
N ALA A 198 1.68 10.95 23.66
CA ALA A 198 2.01 10.41 22.33
C ALA A 198 3.11 11.23 21.64
N THR A 199 2.99 12.56 21.63
CA THR A 199 3.98 13.44 20.99
C THR A 199 5.38 13.28 21.58
N ALA A 200 5.50 13.22 22.91
CA ALA A 200 6.78 13.05 23.58
C ALA A 200 7.40 11.68 23.28
N LEU A 201 6.58 10.62 23.30
CA LEU A 201 6.97 9.27 22.94
C LEU A 201 7.54 9.19 21.52
N TRP A 202 6.75 9.61 20.53
CA TRP A 202 7.12 9.48 19.12
C TRP A 202 8.23 10.44 18.71
N ARG A 203 8.33 11.62 19.34
CA ARG A 203 9.51 12.48 19.20
C ARG A 203 10.78 11.78 19.70
N SER A 204 10.73 11.14 20.88
CA SER A 204 11.88 10.37 21.40
C SER A 204 12.31 9.26 20.44
N VAL A 205 11.35 8.49 19.91
CA VAL A 205 11.59 7.47 18.89
C VAL A 205 12.30 8.07 17.66
N TRP A 206 11.75 9.17 17.15
CA TRP A 206 12.21 9.85 15.95
C TRP A 206 13.64 10.41 16.10
N GLU A 207 13.92 11.10 17.19
CA GLU A 207 15.23 11.71 17.48
C GLU A 207 16.33 10.65 17.65
N ASN A 208 15.97 9.42 18.05
CA ASN A 208 16.92 8.32 18.23
C ASN A 208 16.99 7.34 17.03
N ARG A 209 16.38 7.68 15.89
CA ARG A 209 16.33 6.81 14.69
C ARG A 209 17.69 6.30 14.21
N SER A 210 18.72 7.15 14.22
CA SER A 210 20.09 6.79 13.82
C SER A 210 20.88 6.06 14.91
N ARG A 211 20.40 6.07 16.16
CA ARG A 211 21.08 5.50 17.33
C ARG A 211 20.59 4.10 17.68
N GLY A 212 19.98 3.41 16.72
CA GLY A 212 19.53 2.02 16.89
C GLY A 212 18.09 1.86 17.34
N SER A 213 17.25 2.90 17.40
CA SER A 213 15.81 2.69 17.67
C SER A 213 15.13 1.84 16.58
N PHE A 214 15.69 1.82 15.37
CA PHE A 214 15.23 0.97 14.27
C PHE A 214 16.05 -0.32 14.08
N SER A 215 16.90 -0.71 15.03
CA SER A 215 17.51 -2.05 15.00
C SER A 215 16.40 -3.10 15.13
N SER A 216 16.42 -4.14 14.30
CA SER A 216 15.45 -5.25 14.42
C SER A 216 15.52 -5.84 15.83
N LEU A 217 14.37 -5.96 16.49
CA LEU A 217 14.23 -6.60 17.81
C LEU A 217 13.64 -8.02 17.69
N ARG A 218 13.38 -8.46 16.46
CA ARG A 218 12.77 -9.76 16.15
C ARG A 218 13.75 -10.90 16.34
N THR A 219 13.26 -11.95 16.98
CA THR A 219 13.92 -13.26 17.02
C THR A 219 13.76 -13.99 15.68
N GLN A 220 14.52 -15.08 15.52
CA GLN A 220 14.32 -16.00 14.39
C GLN A 220 12.89 -16.54 14.32
N GLN A 221 12.25 -16.70 15.47
CA GLN A 221 10.88 -17.15 15.53
C GLN A 221 9.89 -16.07 15.08
N ASP A 222 10.10 -14.82 15.46
CA ASP A 222 9.28 -13.71 14.98
C ASP A 222 9.42 -13.56 13.47
N ILE A 223 10.62 -13.79 12.93
CA ILE A 223 10.88 -13.85 11.48
C ILE A 223 10.08 -14.99 10.83
N ALA A 224 10.16 -16.20 11.37
CA ALA A 224 9.42 -17.36 10.87
C ALA A 224 7.90 -17.17 10.93
N ALA A 225 7.42 -16.48 11.97
CA ALA A 225 6.02 -16.11 12.19
C ALA A 225 5.54 -14.94 11.31
N ASN A 226 6.46 -14.25 10.63
CA ASN A 226 6.18 -12.99 9.96
C ASN A 226 5.56 -11.93 10.88
N SER A 227 5.95 -11.88 12.16
CA SER A 227 5.48 -10.86 13.11
C SER A 227 6.02 -9.45 12.77
N PRO A 228 5.27 -8.36 13.03
CA PRO A 228 5.80 -7.01 12.89
C PRO A 228 6.93 -6.74 13.90
N GLU A 229 7.85 -5.84 13.57
CA GLU A 229 8.78 -5.26 14.54
C GLU A 229 8.01 -4.59 15.69
N GLU A 230 8.60 -4.58 16.89
CA GLU A 230 7.94 -4.04 18.09
C GLU A 230 7.52 -2.58 17.93
N ILE A 231 8.37 -1.77 17.30
CA ILE A 231 8.05 -0.37 17.03
C ILE A 231 6.93 -0.21 15.99
N VAL A 232 6.83 -1.14 15.04
CA VAL A 232 5.75 -1.18 14.03
C VAL A 232 4.44 -1.59 14.68
N ARG A 233 4.47 -2.55 15.62
CA ARG A 233 3.30 -2.97 16.42
C ARG A 233 2.80 -1.84 17.31
N LEU A 234 3.70 -1.20 18.05
CA LEU A 234 3.36 -0.05 18.90
C LEU A 234 2.76 1.09 18.10
N LEU A 235 3.36 1.40 16.94
CA LEU A 235 2.89 2.48 16.08
C LEU A 235 1.51 2.19 15.48
N SER A 236 1.27 0.93 15.08
CA SER A 236 -0.04 0.50 14.61
C SER A 236 -1.10 0.62 15.71
N ALA A 237 -0.79 0.18 16.94
CA ALA A 237 -1.70 0.29 18.08
C ALA A 237 -2.05 1.77 18.37
N TYR A 238 -1.06 2.66 18.39
CA TYR A 238 -1.30 4.10 18.58
C TYR A 238 -2.08 4.74 17.42
N GLY A 239 -1.82 4.34 16.18
CA GLY A 239 -2.58 4.81 15.02
C GLY A 239 -4.06 4.46 15.15
N SER A 240 -4.37 3.23 15.58
CA SER A 240 -5.74 2.80 15.87
C SER A 240 -6.36 3.56 17.04
N LEU A 241 -5.65 3.70 18.17
CA LEU A 241 -6.14 4.46 19.34
C LEU A 241 -6.47 5.91 18.96
N TYR A 242 -5.55 6.58 18.26
CA TYR A 242 -5.72 7.97 17.84
C TYR A 242 -6.94 8.12 16.92
N TYR A 243 -7.06 7.25 15.92
CA TYR A 243 -8.18 7.28 14.99
C TYR A 243 -9.52 7.01 15.68
N THR A 244 -9.60 5.99 16.53
CA THR A 244 -10.82 5.66 17.29
C THR A 244 -11.25 6.81 18.19
N HIS A 245 -10.31 7.47 18.88
CA HIS A 245 -10.62 8.54 19.82
C HIS A 245 -10.97 9.87 19.13
N HIS A 246 -10.24 10.23 18.06
CA HIS A 246 -10.40 11.53 17.40
C HIS A 246 -11.25 11.50 16.11
N CYS A 247 -11.61 10.32 15.60
CA CYS A 247 -12.16 10.10 14.25
C CYS A 247 -11.31 10.82 13.16
N LYS A 248 -9.99 10.93 13.36
CA LYS A 248 -9.03 11.65 12.50
C LYS A 248 -7.67 10.95 12.47
N ASP A 249 -6.92 11.16 11.39
CA ASP A 249 -5.54 10.69 11.27
C ASP A 249 -4.59 11.46 12.21
N PRO A 250 -3.51 10.83 12.72
CA PRO A 250 -2.54 11.51 13.55
C PRO A 250 -1.82 12.63 12.77
N PRO A 251 -1.86 13.89 13.26
CA PRO A 251 -1.21 15.00 12.60
C PRO A 251 0.33 14.91 12.71
N PRO A 252 1.09 15.60 11.84
CA PRO A 252 2.56 15.52 11.79
C PRO A 252 3.29 15.83 13.10
N ASP A 253 2.75 16.74 13.91
CA ASP A 253 3.29 17.15 15.21
C ASP A 253 3.28 16.03 16.27
N THR A 254 2.48 14.98 16.07
CA THR A 254 2.56 13.75 16.88
C THR A 254 3.79 12.91 16.59
N TYR A 255 4.54 13.18 15.52
CA TYR A 255 5.65 12.36 15.01
C TYR A 255 5.27 10.92 14.56
N MET A 256 4.04 10.45 14.75
CA MET A 256 3.60 9.15 14.23
C MET A 256 3.79 9.02 12.71
N PRO A 257 3.46 10.05 11.88
CA PRO A 257 3.71 9.99 10.44
C PRO A 257 5.19 9.91 10.07
N HIS A 258 6.06 10.58 10.83
CA HIS A 258 7.51 10.56 10.62
C HIS A 258 8.07 9.16 10.88
N VAL A 259 7.73 8.60 12.04
CA VAL A 259 8.15 7.25 12.45
C VAL A 259 7.57 6.20 11.53
N GLY A 260 6.29 6.31 11.14
CA GLY A 260 5.65 5.38 10.21
C GLY A 260 6.28 5.38 8.83
N LEU A 261 6.53 6.57 8.28
CA LEU A 261 7.16 6.68 6.98
C LEU A 261 8.60 6.13 7.00
N HIS A 262 9.36 6.37 8.06
CA HIS A 262 10.70 5.81 8.22
C HIS A 262 10.70 4.29 8.44
N ALA A 263 9.79 3.78 9.29
CA ALA A 263 9.59 2.34 9.50
C ALA A 263 9.27 1.62 8.19
N TRP A 264 8.39 2.20 7.36
CA TRP A 264 8.04 1.66 6.04
C TRP A 264 9.26 1.53 5.11
N MET A 265 10.20 2.48 5.18
CA MET A 265 11.42 2.47 4.36
C MET A 265 12.49 1.51 4.90
N VAL A 266 12.68 1.44 6.21
CA VAL A 266 13.73 0.63 6.83
C VAL A 266 13.34 -0.86 6.93
N TYR A 267 12.10 -1.16 7.32
CA TYR A 267 11.69 -2.54 7.63
C TYR A 267 10.94 -3.25 6.53
N GLY A 268 10.49 -2.56 5.49
CA GLY A 268 9.45 -3.13 4.64
C GLY A 268 9.86 -4.35 3.80
N ASP A 269 11.14 -4.71 3.76
CA ASP A 269 11.61 -5.99 3.20
C ASP A 269 11.71 -7.11 4.24
N SER A 270 11.86 -6.77 5.52
CA SER A 270 12.06 -7.73 6.61
C SER A 270 10.81 -7.94 7.46
N SER A 271 9.86 -7.01 7.51
CA SER A 271 8.73 -7.02 8.45
C SER A 271 7.41 -6.57 7.80
N PRO A 272 6.24 -7.08 8.23
CA PRO A 272 4.94 -6.60 7.78
C PRO A 272 4.70 -5.15 8.24
N VAL A 273 4.91 -4.21 7.32
CA VAL A 273 4.65 -2.78 7.55
C VAL A 273 3.24 -2.36 7.16
N ASN A 274 2.38 -3.27 6.67
CA ASN A 274 1.01 -2.92 6.26
C ASN A 274 0.14 -2.40 7.42
N VAL A 275 0.52 -2.73 8.66
CA VAL A 275 -0.22 -2.37 9.87
C VAL A 275 -0.06 -0.90 10.27
N ILE A 276 0.91 -0.17 9.72
CA ILE A 276 1.14 1.27 10.02
C ILE A 276 0.37 2.21 9.07
N ALA A 277 -0.54 1.70 8.25
CA ALA A 277 -1.30 2.50 7.28
C ALA A 277 -2.01 3.71 7.93
N LEU A 278 -2.58 3.53 9.13
CA LEU A 278 -3.25 4.60 9.89
C LEU A 278 -2.28 5.67 10.41
N SER A 279 -1.02 5.30 10.64
CA SER A 279 -0.01 6.25 11.13
C SER A 279 0.48 7.18 10.01
N VAL A 280 0.30 6.79 8.74
CA VAL A 280 0.73 7.54 7.55
C VAL A 280 -0.45 7.97 6.66
N SER A 281 -1.69 7.76 7.08
CA SER A 281 -2.88 8.12 6.29
C SER A 281 -3.05 9.63 6.17
N CYS A 282 -2.60 10.40 7.16
CA CYS A 282 -2.65 11.87 7.14
C CYS A 282 -1.91 12.47 5.93
N LEU A 283 -0.96 11.76 5.32
CA LEU A 283 -0.28 12.22 4.10
C LEU A 283 -1.22 12.54 2.93
N LEU A 284 -2.45 12.01 2.94
CA LEU A 284 -3.48 12.29 1.94
C LEU A 284 -4.28 13.57 2.22
N THR A 285 -4.33 14.02 3.47
CA THR A 285 -5.10 15.19 3.90
C THR A 285 -4.23 16.40 4.17
N LEU A 286 -2.91 16.20 4.32
CA LEU A 286 -1.95 17.28 4.47
C LEU A 286 -1.79 18.09 3.18
N GLY A 287 -1.72 19.41 3.32
CA GLY A 287 -1.34 20.29 2.22
C GLY A 287 0.08 20.02 1.73
N HIS A 288 0.32 20.24 0.43
CA HIS A 288 1.60 19.92 -0.24
C HIS A 288 2.83 20.45 0.50
N LYS A 289 2.77 21.64 1.11
CA LYS A 289 3.88 22.20 1.89
C LYS A 289 4.25 21.32 3.09
N CYS A 290 3.28 21.00 3.95
CA CYS A 290 3.50 20.17 5.14
C CYS A 290 4.01 18.78 4.77
N THR A 291 3.42 18.18 3.71
CA THR A 291 3.84 16.88 3.21
C THR A 291 5.29 16.91 2.71
N ASN A 292 5.69 17.96 1.98
CA ASN A 292 7.06 18.12 1.50
C ASN A 292 8.06 18.35 2.64
N ASP A 293 7.69 19.10 3.67
CA ASP A 293 8.55 19.33 4.83
C ASP A 293 8.77 18.02 5.61
N LEU A 294 7.71 17.23 5.80
CA LEU A 294 7.79 15.88 6.39
C LEU A 294 8.69 14.96 5.54
N TYR A 295 8.49 14.91 4.22
CA TYR A 295 9.34 14.10 3.34
C TYR A 295 10.79 14.54 3.37
N ARG A 296 11.07 15.84 3.39
CA ARG A 296 12.43 16.37 3.49
C ARG A 296 13.08 15.94 4.80
N GLU A 297 12.35 16.00 5.91
CA GLU A 297 12.86 15.54 7.20
C GLU A 297 13.14 14.03 7.21
N VAL A 298 12.24 13.21 6.65
CA VAL A 298 12.37 11.75 6.69
C VAL A 298 13.36 11.20 5.66
N ILE A 299 13.38 11.75 4.45
CA ILE A 299 14.16 11.24 3.31
C ILE A 299 15.51 11.95 3.21
N MET A 300 15.54 13.28 3.36
CA MET A 300 16.70 14.11 3.01
C MET A 300 17.53 14.54 4.22
N SER A 301 17.08 14.30 5.46
CA SER A 301 17.91 14.62 6.64
C SER A 301 19.19 13.76 6.67
N PRO A 302 20.26 14.20 7.36
CA PRO A 302 21.50 13.43 7.47
C PRO A 302 21.32 12.01 8.04
N SER A 303 20.26 11.81 8.82
CA SER A 303 19.83 10.52 9.38
C SER A 303 18.60 9.92 8.69
N GLY A 304 18.20 10.49 7.56
CA GLY A 304 17.15 9.99 6.68
C GLY A 304 17.64 8.83 5.81
N VAL A 305 16.76 8.29 4.97
CA VAL A 305 17.08 7.10 4.16
C VAL A 305 17.68 7.40 2.78
N SER A 306 17.75 8.67 2.35
CA SER A 306 18.01 9.12 0.96
C SER A 306 16.86 8.93 -0.03
N ALA A 307 16.83 9.77 -1.07
CA ALA A 307 15.86 9.68 -2.16
C ALA A 307 15.98 8.36 -2.94
N GLU A 308 17.21 7.88 -3.14
CA GLU A 308 17.52 6.62 -3.83
C GLU A 308 16.93 5.42 -3.09
N ALA A 309 17.12 5.33 -1.78
CA ALA A 309 16.56 4.23 -1.01
C ALA A 309 15.02 4.28 -1.00
N ALA A 310 14.42 5.47 -0.89
CA ALA A 310 12.97 5.63 -0.97
C ALA A 310 12.41 5.15 -2.32
N VAL A 311 13.04 5.51 -3.44
CA VAL A 311 12.61 5.05 -4.76
C VAL A 311 12.83 3.55 -4.96
N LEU A 312 13.97 3.01 -4.53
CA LEU A 312 14.24 1.57 -4.59
C LEU A 312 13.24 0.79 -3.75
N ARG A 313 12.80 1.33 -2.61
CA ARG A 313 11.74 0.74 -1.79
C ARG A 313 10.41 0.69 -2.56
N ILE A 314 9.97 1.81 -3.15
CA ILE A 314 8.74 1.83 -3.96
C ILE A 314 8.84 0.85 -5.14
N ASN A 315 10.01 0.79 -5.78
CA ASN A 315 10.28 -0.12 -6.89
C ASN A 315 10.06 -1.59 -6.49
N ARG A 316 10.64 -2.01 -5.35
CA ARG A 316 10.45 -3.36 -4.80
C ARG A 316 8.97 -3.64 -4.47
N GLU A 317 8.26 -2.67 -3.91
CA GLU A 317 6.83 -2.81 -3.63
C GLU A 317 6.02 -3.01 -4.91
N PHE A 318 6.22 -2.17 -5.93
CA PHE A 318 5.59 -2.38 -7.24
C PHE A 318 5.91 -3.76 -7.80
N ALA A 319 7.16 -4.22 -7.75
CA ALA A 319 7.56 -5.54 -8.22
C ALA A 319 6.82 -6.69 -7.49
N ARG A 320 6.50 -6.54 -6.21
CA ARG A 320 5.78 -7.54 -5.38
C ARG A 320 4.27 -7.51 -5.55
N ILE A 321 3.70 -6.38 -5.99
CA ILE A 321 2.25 -6.24 -6.12
C ILE A 321 1.70 -7.21 -7.18
N LYS A 322 0.85 -8.12 -6.72
CA LYS A 322 0.09 -9.09 -7.53
C LYS A 322 -1.43 -8.92 -7.37
N VAL A 323 -1.87 -8.29 -6.28
CA VAL A 323 -3.28 -8.13 -5.93
C VAL A 323 -3.55 -6.67 -5.55
N PRO A 324 -4.75 -6.14 -5.82
CA PRO A 324 -5.10 -4.76 -5.51
C PRO A 324 -4.86 -4.31 -4.07
N GLY A 325 -5.19 -5.16 -3.09
CA GLY A 325 -5.12 -4.80 -1.66
C GLY A 325 -3.73 -4.36 -1.19
N THR A 326 -2.68 -4.94 -1.75
CA THR A 326 -1.29 -4.57 -1.41
C THR A 326 -0.95 -3.14 -1.81
N LEU A 327 -1.40 -2.70 -3.00
CA LEU A 327 -1.16 -1.33 -3.45
C LEU A 327 -2.00 -0.33 -2.64
N ILE A 328 -3.25 -0.68 -2.34
CA ILE A 328 -4.18 0.22 -1.63
C ILE A 328 -3.67 0.58 -0.23
N THR A 329 -3.04 -0.37 0.46
CA THR A 329 -2.53 -0.22 1.83
C THR A 329 -1.63 1.01 2.00
N PHE A 330 -0.78 1.32 1.01
CA PHE A 330 0.16 2.45 1.08
C PHE A 330 -0.16 3.54 0.06
N THR A 331 -1.43 3.64 -0.33
CA THR A 331 -1.90 4.70 -1.24
C THR A 331 -1.46 6.08 -0.75
N SER A 332 -1.51 6.32 0.56
CA SER A 332 -1.11 7.61 1.14
C SER A 332 0.33 7.97 0.84
N ILE A 333 1.24 7.00 0.94
CA ILE A 333 2.66 7.19 0.60
C ILE A 333 2.81 7.39 -0.91
N TYR A 334 2.26 6.50 -1.75
CA TYR A 334 2.45 6.56 -3.21
C TYR A 334 1.90 7.84 -3.82
N MET A 335 0.74 8.30 -3.34
CA MET A 335 0.09 9.52 -3.83
C MET A 335 0.84 10.78 -3.41
N SER A 336 1.36 10.81 -2.18
CA SER A 336 1.97 12.02 -1.64
C SER A 336 3.44 12.16 -2.04
N ILE A 337 4.19 11.05 -2.11
CA ILE A 337 5.63 11.08 -2.38
C ILE A 337 5.96 11.59 -3.79
N VAL A 338 5.06 11.41 -4.75
CA VAL A 338 5.28 11.93 -6.11
C VAL A 338 5.18 13.44 -6.23
N HIS A 339 4.59 14.10 -5.23
CA HIS A 339 4.55 15.55 -5.15
C HIS A 339 5.80 16.14 -4.50
N PHE A 340 6.72 15.30 -3.99
CA PHE A 340 7.97 15.72 -3.38
C PHE A 340 9.04 15.94 -4.46
N PRO A 341 9.39 17.20 -4.81
CA PRO A 341 10.22 17.46 -6.00
C PRO A 341 11.62 16.84 -5.92
N ASP A 342 12.19 16.77 -4.72
CA ASP A 342 13.57 16.30 -4.49
C ASP A 342 13.74 14.79 -4.82
N ILE A 343 12.64 14.02 -4.91
CA ILE A 343 12.69 12.59 -5.27
C ILE A 343 12.62 12.34 -6.78
N LEU A 344 12.16 13.32 -7.58
CA LEU A 344 11.90 13.14 -9.01
C LEU A 344 13.15 12.68 -9.80
N PRO A 345 14.38 13.18 -9.54
CA PRO A 345 15.57 12.67 -10.21
C PRO A 345 15.88 11.20 -9.91
N ALA A 346 15.54 10.72 -8.70
CA ALA A 346 15.70 9.32 -8.33
C ALA A 346 14.64 8.43 -9.02
N ILE A 347 13.39 8.91 -9.14
CA ILE A 347 12.31 8.22 -9.88
C ILE A 347 12.74 7.92 -11.32
N GLY A 348 13.34 8.92 -11.98
CA GLY A 348 13.85 8.78 -13.34
C GLY A 348 15.00 7.77 -13.44
N ARG A 349 16.05 7.92 -12.62
CA ARG A 349 17.20 7.00 -12.62
C ARG A 349 16.82 5.53 -12.41
N HIS A 350 15.82 5.26 -11.58
CA HIS A 350 15.38 3.90 -11.27
C HIS A 350 14.18 3.41 -12.11
N SER A 351 13.78 4.15 -13.15
CA SER A 351 12.68 3.79 -14.06
C SER A 351 11.40 3.38 -13.32
N LEU A 352 11.03 4.09 -12.26
CA LEU A 352 9.95 3.65 -11.37
C LEU A 352 8.59 3.53 -12.10
N VAL A 353 8.37 4.35 -13.13
CA VAL A 353 7.18 4.28 -13.98
C VAL A 353 7.05 2.93 -14.70
N ARG A 354 8.16 2.33 -15.11
CA ARG A 354 8.18 0.99 -15.73
C ARG A 354 7.64 -0.06 -14.75
N GLU A 355 8.07 -0.02 -13.50
CA GLU A 355 7.59 -0.96 -12.49
C GLU A 355 6.14 -0.69 -12.10
N ALA A 356 5.71 0.58 -12.04
CA ALA A 356 4.30 0.93 -11.86
C ALA A 356 3.42 0.38 -13.00
N SER A 357 3.88 0.52 -14.25
CA SER A 357 3.20 -0.06 -15.43
C SER A 357 3.13 -1.59 -15.36
N ALA A 358 4.24 -2.24 -14.99
CA ALA A 358 4.29 -3.69 -14.80
C ALA A 358 3.37 -4.17 -13.68
N ALA A 359 3.28 -3.43 -12.56
CA ALA A 359 2.36 -3.69 -11.48
C ALA A 359 0.90 -3.58 -11.94
N MET A 360 0.57 -2.56 -12.73
CA MET A 360 -0.78 -2.41 -13.31
C MET A 360 -1.14 -3.55 -14.25
N ASN A 361 -0.22 -4.00 -15.11
CA ASN A 361 -0.41 -5.19 -15.94
C ASN A 361 -0.71 -6.44 -15.08
N ARG A 362 0.03 -6.63 -13.97
CA ARG A 362 -0.22 -7.74 -13.03
C ARG A 362 -1.59 -7.62 -12.35
N ILE A 363 -1.98 -6.43 -11.89
CA ILE A 363 -3.27 -6.18 -11.24
C ILE A 363 -4.43 -6.39 -12.22
N HIS A 364 -4.32 -5.85 -13.44
CA HIS A 364 -5.37 -5.94 -14.46
C HIS A 364 -5.71 -7.40 -14.76
N HIS A 365 -4.70 -8.26 -14.95
CA HIS A 365 -4.89 -9.68 -15.21
C HIS A 365 -4.98 -10.55 -13.96
N GLY A 366 -4.67 -10.01 -12.79
CA GLY A 366 -4.65 -10.71 -11.51
C GLY A 366 -6.03 -10.85 -10.87
N PRO A 367 -6.09 -11.49 -9.69
CA PRO A 367 -7.32 -11.57 -8.91
C PRO A 367 -7.72 -10.20 -8.35
N GLY A 368 -8.99 -10.06 -8.00
CA GLY A 368 -9.57 -8.82 -7.47
C GLY A 368 -10.80 -8.39 -8.25
N THR A 369 -11.69 -7.67 -7.59
CA THR A 369 -12.86 -7.08 -8.21
C THR A 369 -12.46 -5.95 -9.16
N VAL A 370 -13.32 -5.63 -10.13
CA VAL A 370 -13.06 -4.50 -11.03
C VAL A 370 -12.92 -3.19 -10.24
N GLN A 371 -13.71 -3.01 -9.17
CA GLN A 371 -13.64 -1.81 -8.33
C GLN A 371 -12.28 -1.64 -7.63
N GLU A 372 -11.75 -2.72 -7.06
CA GLU A 372 -10.42 -2.70 -6.42
C GLU A 372 -9.33 -2.39 -7.44
N LYS A 373 -9.42 -2.98 -8.64
CA LYS A 373 -8.52 -2.69 -9.76
C LYS A 373 -8.60 -1.23 -10.21
N THR A 374 -9.81 -0.67 -10.36
CA THR A 374 -10.01 0.75 -10.75
C THR A 374 -9.36 1.67 -9.73
N SER A 375 -9.49 1.32 -8.45
CA SER A 375 -8.94 2.11 -7.36
C SER A 375 -7.41 2.10 -7.35
N CYS A 376 -6.81 0.93 -7.57
CA CYS A 376 -5.37 0.81 -7.78
C CYS A 376 -4.88 1.63 -8.97
N PHE A 377 -5.66 1.60 -10.05
CA PHE A 377 -5.34 2.36 -11.25
C PHE A 377 -5.33 3.87 -10.97
N SER A 378 -6.28 4.39 -10.17
CA SER A 378 -6.28 5.79 -9.74
C SER A 378 -5.01 6.20 -8.99
N VAL A 379 -4.43 5.30 -8.18
CA VAL A 379 -3.16 5.54 -7.48
C VAL A 379 -2.01 5.69 -8.48
N VAL A 380 -1.91 4.77 -9.44
CA VAL A 380 -0.86 4.83 -10.48
C VAL A 380 -1.05 6.02 -11.40
N MET A 381 -2.28 6.42 -11.71
CA MET A 381 -2.52 7.62 -12.50
C MET A 381 -2.10 8.90 -11.79
N ALA A 382 -2.37 9.03 -10.50
CA ALA A 382 -1.89 10.16 -9.74
C ALA A 382 -0.35 10.18 -9.66
N PHE A 383 0.27 9.00 -9.50
CA PHE A 383 1.72 8.86 -9.58
C PHE A 383 2.26 9.39 -10.91
N LEU A 384 1.63 9.01 -12.03
CA LEU A 384 2.01 9.50 -13.36
C LEU A 384 1.75 11.00 -13.55
N ASP A 385 0.73 11.58 -12.92
CA ASP A 385 0.35 12.99 -13.11
C ASP A 385 1.51 13.90 -12.72
N SER A 386 1.97 13.70 -11.49
CA SER A 386 3.03 14.48 -10.89
C SER A 386 4.34 14.29 -11.65
N TYR A 387 4.60 13.07 -12.14
CA TYR A 387 5.82 12.78 -12.89
C TYR A 387 5.79 13.27 -14.34
N ALA A 388 4.62 13.25 -15.00
CA ALA A 388 4.51 13.48 -16.44
C ALA A 388 4.90 14.91 -16.85
N SER A 389 4.60 15.92 -16.04
CA SER A 389 5.01 17.30 -16.33
C SER A 389 6.53 17.43 -16.33
N SER A 390 7.18 16.98 -15.25
CA SER A 390 8.64 16.96 -15.16
C SER A 390 9.29 16.12 -16.27
N ALA A 391 8.70 14.97 -16.61
CA ALA A 391 9.20 14.12 -17.68
C ALA A 391 9.09 14.80 -19.06
N ARG A 392 7.99 15.52 -19.35
CA ARG A 392 7.83 16.28 -20.60
C ARG A 392 8.88 17.39 -20.71
N ASP A 393 9.14 18.12 -19.64
CA ASP A 393 10.14 19.18 -19.60
C ASP A 393 11.55 18.61 -19.81
N GLN A 394 11.87 17.47 -19.20
CA GLN A 394 13.14 16.79 -19.41
C GLN A 394 13.29 16.21 -20.83
N LEU A 395 12.22 15.64 -21.41
CA LEU A 395 12.22 15.17 -22.80
C LEU A 395 12.40 16.34 -23.78
N ALA A 396 11.83 17.50 -23.45
CA ALA A 396 11.94 18.73 -24.23
C ALA A 396 13.32 19.37 -24.16
N SER A 397 14.05 19.16 -23.05
CA SER A 397 15.38 19.72 -22.85
C SER A 397 16.45 18.97 -23.65
N ALA A 398 17.32 19.72 -24.34
CA ALA A 398 18.47 19.18 -25.05
C ALA A 398 19.66 18.86 -24.13
N SER A 399 19.66 19.32 -22.87
CA SER A 399 20.84 19.31 -22.00
C SER A 399 20.97 18.07 -21.10
N LEU A 400 19.93 17.26 -20.95
CA LEU A 400 19.93 16.16 -19.98
C LEU A 400 20.32 14.81 -20.60
N PRO A 401 21.06 13.96 -19.86
CA PRO A 401 21.40 12.63 -20.34
C PRO A 401 20.13 11.78 -20.49
N PRO A 402 19.98 10.97 -21.57
CA PRO A 402 18.77 10.18 -21.86
C PRO A 402 18.27 9.28 -20.72
N GLN A 403 19.19 8.86 -19.84
CA GLN A 403 18.91 7.95 -18.73
C GLN A 403 18.22 8.64 -17.55
N SER A 404 18.16 9.98 -17.51
CA SER A 404 17.59 10.72 -16.38
C SER A 404 16.06 10.71 -16.36
N VAL A 405 15.39 10.54 -17.52
CA VAL A 405 13.92 10.66 -17.60
C VAL A 405 13.21 9.42 -17.07
N GLY A 406 13.82 8.23 -17.14
CA GLY A 406 13.19 6.99 -16.62
C GLY A 406 11.80 6.65 -17.15
N LEU A 407 11.36 7.30 -18.23
CA LEU A 407 10.02 7.18 -18.78
C LEU A 407 10.13 6.67 -20.22
N ARG A 408 9.52 5.52 -20.50
CA ARG A 408 9.49 4.95 -21.84
C ARG A 408 8.10 5.16 -22.43
N GLY A 409 8.05 5.41 -23.73
CA GLY A 409 6.79 5.63 -24.43
C GLY A 409 5.83 4.44 -24.32
N GLU A 410 6.37 3.22 -24.31
CA GLU A 410 5.59 2.00 -24.13
C GLU A 410 4.97 1.84 -22.73
N ASP A 411 5.64 2.32 -21.68
CA ASP A 411 5.13 2.19 -20.31
C ASP A 411 3.88 3.08 -20.12
N VAL A 412 3.91 4.30 -20.69
CA VAL A 412 2.75 5.22 -20.73
C VAL A 412 1.58 4.59 -21.48
N LEU A 413 1.86 3.96 -22.63
CA LEU A 413 0.85 3.31 -23.46
C LEU A 413 0.20 2.11 -22.79
N ASP A 414 0.99 1.32 -22.06
CA ASP A 414 0.46 0.20 -21.29
C ASP A 414 -0.46 0.67 -20.18
N ILE A 415 -0.11 1.75 -19.48
CA ILE A 415 -0.98 2.30 -18.45
C ILE A 415 -2.28 2.79 -19.08
N PHE A 416 -2.23 3.57 -20.17
CA PHE A 416 -3.45 4.02 -20.85
C PHE A 416 -4.32 2.86 -21.35
N ALA A 417 -3.73 1.87 -22.02
CA ALA A 417 -4.46 0.72 -22.54
C ALA A 417 -5.11 -0.10 -21.42
N ASN A 418 -4.41 -0.31 -20.29
CA ASN A 418 -4.96 -0.98 -19.12
C ASN A 418 -6.13 -0.20 -18.50
N GLY A 419 -6.03 1.13 -18.41
CA GLY A 419 -7.11 1.97 -17.88
C GLY A 419 -8.37 1.90 -18.74
N VAL A 420 -8.21 2.03 -20.07
CA VAL A 420 -9.32 1.90 -21.03
C VAL A 420 -9.92 0.49 -20.98
N GLY A 421 -9.07 -0.54 -20.97
CA GLY A 421 -9.50 -1.94 -20.89
C GLY A 421 -10.30 -2.24 -19.63
N LEU A 422 -9.82 -1.76 -18.48
CA LEU A 422 -10.48 -1.96 -17.19
C LEU A 422 -11.86 -1.28 -17.12
N LEU A 423 -11.98 -0.06 -17.63
CA LEU A 423 -13.27 0.65 -17.71
C LEU A 423 -14.23 -0.02 -18.71
N ALA A 424 -13.70 -0.60 -19.79
CA ALA A 424 -14.50 -1.37 -20.74
C ALA A 424 -15.03 -2.68 -20.14
N GLU A 425 -14.27 -3.37 -19.28
CA GLU A 425 -14.65 -4.67 -18.69
C GLU A 425 -15.94 -4.64 -17.85
N LYS A 426 -16.33 -3.49 -17.28
CA LYS A 426 -17.57 -3.37 -16.47
C LYS A 426 -18.86 -3.57 -17.28
N GLY A 427 -18.79 -3.53 -18.62
CA GLY A 427 -19.98 -3.64 -19.48
C GLY A 427 -21.07 -2.61 -19.14
N GLY A 428 -20.67 -1.46 -18.59
CA GLY A 428 -21.51 -0.36 -18.08
C GLY A 428 -22.48 -0.67 -16.94
N THR A 429 -22.44 -1.86 -16.35
CA THR A 429 -23.14 -2.12 -15.09
C THR A 429 -22.26 -1.69 -13.91
N GLY A 430 -22.81 -0.90 -12.98
CA GLY A 430 -22.07 -0.45 -11.80
C GLY A 430 -20.99 0.61 -12.08
N PHE A 431 -21.22 1.48 -13.08
CA PHE A 431 -20.40 2.66 -13.30
C PHE A 431 -20.64 3.66 -12.15
N ASN A 432 -19.58 4.01 -11.41
CA ASN A 432 -19.65 4.90 -10.25
C ASN A 432 -18.80 6.15 -10.43
N ASP A 433 -18.81 7.04 -9.43
CA ASP A 433 -18.06 8.29 -9.45
C ASP A 433 -16.55 8.08 -9.61
N THR A 434 -16.01 6.98 -9.06
CA THR A 434 -14.60 6.64 -9.24
C THR A 434 -14.29 6.33 -10.70
N ASP A 435 -15.16 5.60 -11.41
CA ASP A 435 -15.01 5.34 -12.83
C ASP A 435 -15.12 6.61 -13.67
N ALA A 436 -16.08 7.49 -13.32
CA ALA A 436 -16.27 8.78 -13.98
C ALA A 436 -15.02 9.66 -13.86
N LEU A 437 -14.48 9.79 -12.64
CA LEU A 437 -13.25 10.52 -12.37
C LEU A 437 -12.07 9.91 -13.11
N LEU A 438 -11.99 8.59 -13.17
CA LEU A 438 -10.92 7.92 -13.90
C LEU A 438 -11.00 8.16 -15.41
N CYS A 439 -12.19 8.11 -16.02
CA CYS A 439 -12.41 8.47 -17.42
C CYS A 439 -11.93 9.90 -17.72
N VAL A 440 -12.28 10.86 -16.87
CA VAL A 440 -11.87 12.27 -17.01
C VAL A 440 -10.35 12.40 -16.89
N THR A 441 -9.76 11.76 -15.87
CA THR A 441 -8.32 11.78 -15.64
C THR A 441 -7.57 11.18 -16.83
N LEU A 442 -7.90 9.96 -17.26
CA LEU A 442 -7.29 9.32 -18.42
C LEU A 442 -7.41 10.18 -19.70
N SER A 443 -8.59 10.74 -19.95
CA SER A 443 -8.81 11.59 -21.12
C SER A 443 -7.92 12.83 -21.09
N ARG A 444 -7.80 13.49 -19.94
CA ARG A 444 -6.90 14.66 -19.76
C ARG A 444 -5.47 14.28 -20.11
N PHE A 445 -4.96 13.19 -19.55
CA PHE A 445 -3.60 12.72 -19.80
C PHE A 445 -3.35 12.36 -21.26
N MET A 446 -4.28 11.65 -21.90
CA MET A 446 -4.16 11.30 -23.31
C MET A 446 -4.10 12.55 -24.19
N ASN A 447 -4.90 13.58 -23.90
CA ASN A 447 -4.87 14.86 -24.63
C ASN A 447 -3.53 15.57 -24.44
N ASP A 448 -3.04 15.57 -23.21
CA ASP A 448 -1.75 16.14 -22.82
C ASP A 448 -0.56 15.50 -23.55
N TRP A 449 -0.55 14.18 -23.63
CA TRP A 449 0.46 13.44 -24.39
C TRP A 449 0.25 13.53 -25.91
N SER A 450 -0.99 13.63 -26.39
CA SER A 450 -1.27 13.89 -27.82
C SER A 450 -0.67 15.21 -28.25
N ARG A 451 -0.94 16.27 -27.48
CA ARG A 451 -0.44 17.62 -27.74
C ARG A 451 1.08 17.65 -27.73
N PHE A 452 1.70 17.10 -26.68
CA PHE A 452 3.15 16.96 -26.61
C PHE A 452 3.69 16.24 -27.86
N TYR A 453 3.08 15.11 -28.25
CA TYR A 453 3.54 14.35 -29.41
C TYR A 453 3.45 15.14 -30.72
N VAL A 454 2.35 15.86 -30.96
CA VAL A 454 2.11 16.65 -32.18
C VAL A 454 3.03 17.86 -32.26
N GLU A 455 3.15 18.64 -31.18
CA GLU A 455 4.06 19.79 -31.11
C GLU A 455 5.50 19.35 -31.39
N ARG A 456 5.89 18.23 -30.78
CA ARG A 456 7.21 17.64 -30.95
C ARG A 456 7.40 17.08 -32.35
N GLN A 457 6.37 16.54 -33.00
CA GLN A 457 6.48 16.11 -34.39
C GLN A 457 6.68 17.30 -35.34
N ALA A 458 5.90 18.37 -35.18
CA ALA A 458 5.99 19.55 -36.05
C ALA A 458 7.39 20.20 -35.97
N LEU A 459 7.97 20.24 -34.77
CA LEU A 459 9.33 20.71 -34.58
C LEU A 459 10.40 19.77 -35.20
N GLU A 460 10.08 18.50 -35.51
CA GLU A 460 11.02 17.54 -36.14
C GLU A 460 11.13 17.77 -37.62
N GLU A 461 9.99 18.02 -38.23
CA GLU A 461 9.88 18.38 -39.63
C GLU A 461 10.55 19.74 -39.89
N ALA A 462 10.64 20.60 -38.87
CA ALA A 462 11.27 21.93 -38.97
C ALA A 462 12.79 21.98 -38.65
N GLN A 463 13.38 21.00 -37.98
CA GLN A 463 14.78 21.08 -37.49
C GLN A 463 15.59 19.78 -37.73
N GLU A 464 16.74 19.88 -38.41
CA GLU A 464 17.60 18.75 -38.77
C GLU A 464 18.36 18.07 -37.62
N ARG A 465 18.49 18.70 -36.43
CA ARG A 465 19.29 18.16 -35.32
C ARG A 465 18.49 18.13 -34.03
N ARG A 466 18.16 16.91 -33.58
CA ARG A 466 17.31 16.69 -32.41
C ARG A 466 17.94 15.83 -31.32
N PRO A 467 17.45 15.98 -30.08
CA PRO A 467 17.84 15.10 -29.00
C PRO A 467 17.40 13.65 -29.30
N ARG A 468 18.36 12.73 -29.31
CA ARG A 468 18.15 11.31 -29.63
C ARG A 468 17.08 10.65 -28.75
N HIS A 469 16.91 11.10 -27.50
CA HIS A 469 15.99 10.49 -26.53
C HIS A 469 14.52 10.76 -26.83
N GLU A 470 14.16 11.96 -27.29
CA GLU A 470 12.77 12.29 -27.63
C GLU A 470 12.27 11.39 -28.77
N ARG A 471 13.11 11.20 -29.78
CA ARG A 471 12.83 10.30 -30.90
C ARG A 471 12.65 8.85 -30.43
N VAL A 472 13.57 8.34 -29.60
CA VAL A 472 13.47 6.98 -29.02
C VAL A 472 12.18 6.81 -28.21
N PHE A 473 11.79 7.81 -27.42
CA PHE A 473 10.54 7.80 -26.66
C PHE A 473 9.33 7.70 -27.60
N ARG A 474 9.26 8.54 -28.63
CA ARG A 474 8.15 8.56 -29.61
C ARG A 474 8.07 7.29 -30.44
N GLU A 475 9.20 6.72 -30.85
CA GLU A 475 9.28 5.45 -31.57
C GLU A 475 8.80 4.28 -30.69
N SER A 476 9.24 4.21 -29.42
CA SER A 476 8.76 3.21 -28.45
C SER A 476 7.25 3.34 -28.22
N MET A 477 6.76 4.57 -28.05
CA MET A 477 5.33 4.86 -27.89
C MET A 477 4.51 4.36 -29.08
N ARG A 478 4.90 4.72 -30.31
CA ARG A 478 4.22 4.31 -31.54
C ARG A 478 4.28 2.80 -31.75
N SER A 479 5.44 2.19 -31.53
CA SER A 479 5.63 0.75 -31.64
C SER A 479 4.70 -0.01 -30.69
N ARG A 480 4.63 0.44 -29.43
CA ARG A 480 3.74 -0.18 -28.44
C ARG A 480 2.27 0.05 -28.74
N ALA A 481 1.89 1.25 -29.19
CA ALA A 481 0.52 1.58 -29.52
C ALA A 481 -0.07 0.63 -30.58
N ARG A 482 0.72 0.21 -31.58
CA ARG A 482 0.30 -0.84 -32.52
C ARG A 482 -0.09 -2.13 -31.79
N ALA A 483 0.58 -2.54 -30.72
CA ALA A 483 0.22 -3.77 -30.02
C ALA A 483 -1.10 -3.66 -29.23
N VAL A 484 -1.36 -2.51 -28.59
CA VAL A 484 -2.37 -2.41 -27.51
C VAL A 484 -3.55 -1.47 -27.81
N TRP A 485 -3.42 -0.55 -28.76
CA TRP A 485 -4.41 0.50 -29.01
C TRP A 485 -5.73 -0.03 -29.58
N TRP A 486 -5.68 -0.77 -30.68
CA TRP A 486 -6.92 -1.28 -31.30
C TRP A 486 -7.70 -2.24 -30.38
N PRO A 487 -7.08 -3.24 -29.72
CA PRO A 487 -7.81 -4.13 -28.81
C PRO A 487 -8.55 -3.38 -27.69
N SER A 488 -7.92 -2.39 -27.08
CA SER A 488 -8.51 -1.58 -26.01
C SER A 488 -9.59 -0.64 -26.54
N LEU A 489 -9.38 -0.01 -27.71
CA LEU A 489 -10.39 0.82 -28.37
C LEU A 489 -11.65 0.01 -28.73
N ARG A 490 -11.47 -1.17 -29.32
CA ARG A 490 -12.58 -2.09 -29.64
C ARG A 490 -13.34 -2.49 -28.38
N GLY A 491 -12.64 -2.77 -27.28
CA GLY A 491 -13.26 -3.04 -25.99
C GLY A 491 -14.16 -1.88 -25.53
N ALA A 492 -13.63 -0.66 -25.53
CA ALA A 492 -14.37 0.54 -25.15
C ALA A 492 -15.60 0.80 -26.06
N GLN A 493 -15.45 0.64 -27.37
CA GLN A 493 -16.54 0.77 -28.34
C GLN A 493 -17.64 -0.28 -28.14
N ASN A 494 -17.27 -1.54 -27.88
CA ASN A 494 -18.24 -2.59 -27.56
C ASN A 494 -19.01 -2.25 -26.29
N THR A 495 -18.34 -1.75 -25.24
CA THR A 495 -19.00 -1.32 -24.01
C THR A 495 -19.95 -0.15 -24.26
N LYS A 496 -19.55 0.84 -25.07
CA LYS A 496 -20.43 1.93 -25.51
C LYS A 496 -21.68 1.40 -26.21
N TYR A 497 -21.53 0.41 -27.11
CA TYR A 497 -22.64 -0.22 -27.82
C TYR A 497 -23.57 -1.01 -26.88
N LEU A 498 -23.01 -1.87 -26.00
CA LEU A 498 -23.78 -2.72 -25.09
C LEU A 498 -24.60 -1.92 -24.08
N ASN A 499 -24.17 -0.71 -23.72
CA ASN A 499 -24.89 0.16 -22.80
C ASN A 499 -26.11 0.86 -23.41
N GLY A 500 -26.26 0.83 -24.74
CA GLY A 500 -27.39 1.42 -25.44
C GLY A 500 -27.73 2.83 -24.98
N HIS A 501 -28.96 3.04 -24.50
CA HIS A 501 -29.50 4.32 -24.06
C HIS A 501 -28.95 4.84 -22.72
N LYS A 502 -28.27 4.00 -21.91
CA LYS A 502 -27.65 4.45 -20.64
C LYS A 502 -26.37 5.25 -20.88
N ASN A 503 -26.34 6.02 -21.97
CA ASN A 503 -25.21 6.77 -22.49
C ASN A 503 -24.38 7.33 -21.32
N ILE A 504 -23.21 6.73 -21.09
CA ILE A 504 -22.26 7.17 -20.07
C ILE A 504 -21.35 8.19 -20.77
N PRO A 505 -21.59 9.51 -20.65
CA PRO A 505 -20.93 10.49 -21.50
C PRO A 505 -19.41 10.49 -21.30
N GLN A 506 -18.95 10.17 -20.08
CA GLN A 506 -17.53 10.06 -19.75
C GLN A 506 -16.87 8.90 -20.50
N MET A 507 -17.54 7.76 -20.65
CA MET A 507 -17.00 6.61 -21.39
C MET A 507 -17.00 6.87 -22.91
N ALA A 508 -18.03 7.55 -23.42
CA ALA A 508 -18.04 8.00 -24.81
C ALA A 508 -16.87 8.95 -25.09
N ARG A 509 -16.68 9.97 -24.25
CA ARG A 509 -15.55 10.91 -24.32
C ARG A 509 -14.20 10.20 -24.23
N LEU A 510 -14.05 9.24 -23.31
CA LEU A 510 -12.82 8.46 -23.19
C LEU A 510 -12.53 7.67 -24.47
N THR A 511 -13.56 7.03 -25.05
CA THR A 511 -13.43 6.28 -26.31
C THR A 511 -12.97 7.18 -27.45
N ASP A 512 -13.59 8.35 -27.59
CA ASP A 512 -13.25 9.32 -28.64
C ASP A 512 -11.85 9.92 -28.42
N THR A 513 -11.48 10.16 -27.17
CA THR A 513 -10.13 10.64 -26.78
C THR A 513 -9.08 9.58 -27.09
N TRP A 514 -9.34 8.31 -26.76
CA TRP A 514 -8.42 7.21 -27.05
C TRP A 514 -8.25 6.98 -28.56
N ALA A 515 -9.32 7.11 -29.34
CA ALA A 515 -9.24 7.08 -30.79
C ALA A 515 -8.39 8.24 -31.35
N SER A 516 -8.56 9.45 -30.79
CA SER A 516 -7.82 10.65 -31.17
C SER A 516 -6.32 10.55 -30.83
N PHE A 517 -6.00 10.00 -29.66
CA PHE A 517 -4.62 9.71 -29.25
C PHE A 517 -3.94 8.75 -30.24
N GLY A 518 -4.64 7.69 -30.69
CA GLY A 518 -4.11 6.80 -31.74
C GLY A 518 -3.79 7.52 -33.05
N ARG A 519 -4.67 8.43 -33.50
CA ARG A 519 -4.43 9.25 -34.70
C ARG A 519 -3.21 10.16 -34.53
N ALA A 520 -3.03 10.77 -33.36
CA ALA A 520 -1.84 11.58 -33.06
C ALA A 520 -0.54 10.77 -33.15
N LEU A 521 -0.58 9.47 -32.86
CA LEU A 521 0.56 8.55 -33.03
C LEU A 521 0.75 8.06 -34.48
N GLY A 522 -0.11 8.47 -35.41
CA GLY A 522 -0.11 8.02 -36.81
C GLY A 522 -0.77 6.67 -37.03
N LEU A 523 -1.69 6.25 -36.15
CA LEU A 523 -2.47 5.03 -36.32
C LEU A 523 -3.78 5.30 -37.05
N ASP A 524 -4.11 4.42 -37.99
CA ASP A 524 -5.39 4.41 -38.69
C ASP A 524 -6.26 3.27 -38.16
N ALA A 525 -7.49 3.59 -37.74
CA ALA A 525 -8.39 2.64 -37.09
C ALA A 525 -8.66 1.41 -37.97
N SER A 526 -8.94 1.61 -39.26
CA SER A 526 -9.27 0.54 -40.20
C SER A 526 -8.06 -0.35 -40.50
N LYS A 527 -6.87 0.23 -40.71
CA LYS A 527 -5.63 -0.53 -40.90
C LYS A 527 -5.25 -1.33 -39.65
N GLU A 528 -5.35 -0.72 -38.48
CA GLU A 528 -5.03 -1.40 -37.22
C GLU A 528 -6.05 -2.49 -36.88
N GLN A 529 -7.32 -2.29 -37.22
CA GLN A 529 -8.34 -3.33 -37.18
C GLN A 529 -7.95 -4.53 -38.05
N ALA A 530 -7.70 -4.30 -39.33
CA ALA A 530 -7.35 -5.37 -40.27
C ALA A 530 -6.06 -6.09 -39.85
N ARG A 531 -5.06 -5.36 -39.37
CA ARG A 531 -3.81 -5.93 -38.83
C ARG A 531 -4.09 -6.80 -37.61
N HIS A 532 -4.90 -6.32 -36.67
CA HIS A 532 -5.24 -7.07 -35.47
C HIS A 532 -6.04 -8.32 -35.80
N GLU A 533 -7.08 -8.22 -36.63
CA GLU A 533 -7.87 -9.36 -37.09
C GLU A 533 -6.97 -10.41 -37.74
N LYS A 534 -6.13 -10.02 -38.71
CA LYS A 534 -5.14 -10.91 -39.32
C LYS A 534 -4.21 -11.58 -38.29
N ALA A 535 -3.72 -10.83 -37.30
CA ALA A 535 -2.87 -11.38 -36.24
C ALA A 535 -3.63 -12.35 -35.31
N THR A 536 -4.90 -12.10 -35.02
CA THR A 536 -5.74 -13.00 -34.21
C THR A 536 -6.09 -14.30 -34.92
N LEU A 537 -6.17 -14.32 -36.26
CA LEU A 537 -6.41 -15.53 -37.04
C LEU A 537 -5.32 -16.60 -36.87
N GLY A 538 -4.12 -16.20 -36.46
CA GLY A 538 -3.00 -17.09 -36.17
C GLY A 538 -2.84 -17.44 -34.69
N ARG A 539 -3.73 -17.00 -33.78
CA ARG A 539 -3.61 -17.22 -32.33
C ARG A 539 -4.75 -18.05 -31.77
N CYS A 540 -4.46 -18.84 -30.75
CA CYS A 540 -5.48 -19.58 -30.01
C CYS A 540 -6.31 -18.62 -29.12
N ALA A 541 -7.62 -18.78 -29.13
CA ALA A 541 -8.54 -17.99 -28.31
C ALA A 541 -8.49 -18.34 -26.81
N TRP A 542 -8.04 -19.54 -26.46
CA TRP A 542 -7.91 -19.96 -25.06
C TRP A 542 -6.75 -19.24 -24.37
N ARG A 543 -7.04 -18.40 -23.37
CA ARG A 543 -6.08 -17.48 -22.74
C ARG A 543 -4.86 -18.16 -22.12
N ASP A 544 -5.03 -19.38 -21.60
CA ASP A 544 -3.94 -20.15 -20.97
C ASP A 544 -3.13 -20.97 -21.98
N CYS A 545 -3.48 -20.94 -23.27
CA CYS A 545 -2.70 -21.58 -24.32
C CYS A 545 -1.43 -20.77 -24.63
N GLN A 546 -0.29 -21.44 -24.83
CA GLN A 546 0.94 -20.79 -25.29
C GLN A 546 0.76 -20.04 -26.63
N TYR A 547 -0.11 -20.53 -27.51
CA TYR A 547 -0.44 -19.91 -28.79
C TYR A 547 -1.48 -18.78 -28.67
N HIS A 548 -1.91 -18.41 -27.47
CA HIS A 548 -2.71 -17.20 -27.28
C HIS A 548 -1.87 -15.94 -27.52
N LYS A 549 -0.60 -15.99 -27.12
CA LYS A 549 0.34 -14.86 -27.22
C LYS A 549 1.23 -14.94 -28.46
N LYS A 550 1.42 -16.13 -29.01
CA LYS A 550 2.27 -16.40 -30.18
C LYS A 550 1.42 -16.95 -31.33
N ALA A 551 1.83 -16.67 -32.56
CA ALA A 551 1.23 -17.35 -33.70
C ALA A 551 1.47 -18.86 -33.56
N ALA A 552 0.47 -19.67 -33.89
CA ALA A 552 0.65 -21.12 -33.98
C ALA A 552 1.24 -21.50 -35.32
N ASP A 553 2.16 -22.46 -35.31
CA ASP A 553 2.70 -23.06 -36.53
C ASP A 553 1.72 -24.06 -37.17
N THR A 554 0.60 -24.35 -36.49
CA THR A 554 -0.44 -25.27 -36.95
C THR A 554 -1.70 -24.54 -37.40
N VAL A 555 -2.45 -25.19 -38.30
CA VAL A 555 -3.76 -24.71 -38.73
C VAL A 555 -4.71 -24.72 -37.54
N LEU A 556 -5.18 -23.55 -37.13
CA LEU A 556 -6.09 -23.41 -36.02
C LEU A 556 -7.53 -23.80 -36.42
N LEU A 557 -8.20 -24.53 -35.54
CA LEU A 557 -9.59 -24.94 -35.67
C LEU A 557 -10.52 -23.75 -35.39
N SER A 558 -11.29 -23.30 -36.36
CA SER A 558 -12.36 -22.33 -36.14
C SER A 558 -13.48 -22.93 -35.30
N CYS A 559 -14.06 -22.14 -34.39
CA CYS A 559 -15.23 -22.56 -33.63
C CYS A 559 -16.40 -22.86 -34.58
N LYS A 560 -16.95 -24.08 -34.53
CA LYS A 560 -18.08 -24.48 -35.39
C LYS A 560 -19.36 -23.65 -35.18
N GLY A 561 -19.51 -23.00 -34.01
CA GLY A 561 -20.68 -22.19 -33.69
C GLY A 561 -20.61 -20.77 -34.29
N CYS A 562 -19.61 -19.98 -33.88
CA CYS A 562 -19.48 -18.59 -34.32
C CYS A 562 -18.53 -18.38 -35.50
N GLY A 563 -17.57 -19.26 -35.73
CA GLY A 563 -16.49 -19.06 -36.71
C GLY A 563 -15.47 -17.96 -36.34
N GLU A 564 -15.75 -17.13 -35.34
CA GLU A 564 -14.96 -15.95 -34.97
C GLU A 564 -13.65 -16.28 -34.24
N VAL A 565 -13.68 -17.29 -33.37
CA VAL A 565 -12.51 -17.68 -32.56
C VAL A 565 -11.88 -18.96 -33.08
N ARG A 566 -10.56 -19.08 -32.90
CA ARG A 566 -9.77 -20.22 -33.38
C ARG A 566 -8.99 -20.90 -32.25
N TYR A 567 -8.77 -22.21 -32.36
CA TYR A 567 -8.11 -23.02 -31.34
C TYR A 567 -7.02 -23.88 -31.92
N CYS A 568 -5.90 -24.05 -31.19
CA CYS A 568 -4.83 -24.96 -31.64
C CYS A 568 -5.21 -26.44 -31.54
N GLY A 569 -6.36 -26.75 -30.94
CA GLY A 569 -6.89 -28.11 -30.81
C GLY A 569 -8.19 -28.15 -30.00
N ARG A 570 -8.83 -29.32 -30.00
CA ARG A 570 -10.12 -29.55 -29.28
C ARG A 570 -10.01 -29.33 -27.77
N VAL A 571 -8.83 -29.58 -27.17
CA VAL A 571 -8.58 -29.38 -25.73
C VAL A 571 -8.74 -27.90 -25.35
N CYS A 572 -8.07 -27.00 -26.08
CA CYS A 572 -8.21 -25.55 -25.87
C CYS A 572 -9.64 -25.06 -26.13
N GLN A 573 -10.31 -25.59 -27.16
CA GLN A 573 -11.71 -25.28 -27.43
C GLN A 573 -12.63 -25.68 -26.26
N LYS A 574 -12.47 -26.90 -25.71
CA LYS A 574 -13.25 -27.37 -24.57
C LYS A 574 -12.99 -26.51 -23.32
N HIS A 575 -11.74 -26.15 -23.06
CA HIS A 575 -11.39 -25.28 -21.95
C HIS A 575 -11.96 -23.87 -22.10
N ASP A 576 -11.85 -23.24 -23.27
CA ASP A 576 -12.45 -21.92 -23.48
C ASP A 576 -13.99 -21.95 -23.40
N TRP A 577 -14.59 -23.04 -23.88
CA TRP A 577 -16.03 -23.26 -23.76
C TRP A 577 -16.51 -23.32 -22.30
N SER A 578 -15.83 -24.12 -21.48
CA SER A 578 -16.22 -24.41 -20.09
C SER A 578 -15.72 -23.40 -19.07
N LYS A 579 -14.49 -22.91 -19.24
CA LYS A 579 -13.77 -22.03 -18.30
C LYS A 579 -13.57 -20.61 -18.83
N GLY A 580 -13.47 -20.42 -20.15
CA GLY A 580 -13.17 -19.12 -20.78
C GLY A 580 -14.38 -18.24 -21.07
N GLY A 581 -15.58 -18.67 -20.63
CA GLY A 581 -16.82 -17.95 -20.88
C GLY A 581 -17.22 -17.88 -22.35
N HIS A 582 -16.59 -18.66 -23.24
CA HIS A 582 -16.95 -18.65 -24.66
C HIS A 582 -18.37 -19.18 -24.88
N LYS A 583 -18.84 -20.14 -24.05
CA LYS A 583 -20.21 -20.65 -24.10
C LYS A 583 -21.27 -19.54 -24.01
N ALA A 584 -21.02 -18.50 -23.22
CA ALA A 584 -21.94 -17.36 -23.10
C ALA A 584 -21.91 -16.43 -24.33
N ARG A 585 -20.78 -16.36 -25.04
CA ARG A 585 -20.53 -15.40 -26.14
C ARG A 585 -20.77 -15.98 -27.53
N CYS A 586 -20.56 -17.28 -27.73
CA CYS A 586 -20.64 -17.93 -29.05
C CYS A 586 -22.04 -17.84 -29.71
N GLY A 587 -23.05 -17.35 -28.99
CA GLY A 587 -24.43 -17.23 -29.45
C GLY A 587 -25.12 -18.59 -29.55
N ARG A 588 -26.45 -18.62 -29.41
CA ARG A 588 -27.29 -19.84 -29.56
C ARG A 588 -27.42 -20.29 -31.03
N ARG A 589 -26.35 -20.23 -31.82
CA ARG A 589 -26.34 -20.62 -33.25
C ARG A 589 -26.09 -22.12 -33.46
N LEU A 590 -25.87 -22.88 -32.39
CA LEU A 590 -26.03 -24.33 -32.39
C LEU A 590 -27.51 -24.64 -32.06
N LYS A 591 -28.41 -24.36 -33.01
CA LYS A 591 -29.70 -25.03 -33.08
C LYS A 591 -29.61 -26.11 -34.14
#